data_AF-A0A7R6PWP3-F1
#
_entry.id   AF-A0A7R6PWP3-F1
#
_cell.length_a   1.000
_cell.length_b   1.000
_cell.length_c   1.000
_cell.angle_alpha   90.00
_cell.angle_beta   90.00
_cell.angle_gamma   90.00
#
_symmetry.space_group_name_H-M   'P 1'
#
loop_
_entity.id
_entity.type
_entity.pdbx_description
1 polymer ?
#
loop_
_entity_poly.entity_id
_entity_poly.type
_entity_poly.pdbx_seq_one_letter_code
_entity_poly.pdbx_strand_id
1 'polypeptide(L)'
;MKKIAIVIPPIKDFYYTPHRGAFLGARYVKNFLEKYGFQCKLFDFPNKKQKETKLPFELEYLKPFLKQEDNLFFKKYKRFGYSFEQCAKLIKDFSPDCIVLSLFAFAYAKEFIEFTTFLKKEFPKTPMFAGGSGVSCFPEYFEKTLVFNAIFTGEIETIGESVLKAIEGKTYGIIKPQRLTEKDELDFILTKTLSTKKRNYYSTILSRGCPKQCAFCSNFIVQGRKFRTIPIEKIEREIKKLKLKNANINFEDDNILLAKDYLIEVLKLFKKHFPDTTFSFENGIDHTFLDIETVEKLIHLGVKQFNLSIGHIDKNILKKNKRPASVDKLIETLNFLKKNQIPSIVYFITGLKNDSFEKTISTIKFLEKLPCLIGISPFYPVPGIQGYTDKSIFEKKSPVLTKGSSFYSWNNSLTTEEMIFAFKLARKINLSKKQSA
;
A
#
# COMPACT_ATOMS: atom_id res chain seq x y z
N MET A 1 32.91 8.94 5.77
CA MET A 1 31.63 8.78 5.05
C MET A 1 30.52 8.62 6.08
N LYS A 2 29.50 9.49 6.07
CA LYS A 2 28.41 9.42 7.05
C LYS A 2 27.55 8.16 6.81
N LYS A 3 27.17 7.47 7.88
CA LYS A 3 26.31 6.30 7.91
C LYS A 3 24.87 6.70 8.21
N ILE A 4 23.94 6.28 7.35
CA ILE A 4 22.51 6.59 7.49
C ILE A 4 21.71 5.29 7.67
N ALA A 5 21.04 5.17 8.81
CA ALA A 5 20.07 4.11 9.04
C ALA A 5 18.71 4.54 8.48
N ILE A 6 18.22 3.84 7.46
CA ILE A 6 16.87 4.05 6.92
C ILE A 6 15.98 2.97 7.51
N VAL A 7 14.98 3.36 8.30
CA VAL A 7 14.23 2.44 9.16
C VAL A 7 12.75 2.43 8.77
N ILE A 8 12.23 1.23 8.51
CA ILE A 8 10.80 0.96 8.41
C ILE A 8 10.43 0.24 9.70
N PRO A 9 9.67 0.88 10.62
CA PRO A 9 9.40 0.31 11.94
C PRO A 9 8.57 -0.97 11.91
N PRO A 10 8.66 -1.82 12.94
CA PRO A 10 7.70 -2.90 13.15
C PRO A 10 6.27 -2.37 13.23
N ILE A 11 5.30 -3.14 12.73
CA ILE A 11 3.87 -2.79 12.79
C ILE A 11 3.11 -3.79 13.66
N LYS A 12 1.91 -3.42 14.12
CA LYS A 12 0.98 -4.32 14.81
C LYS A 12 -0.35 -4.36 14.07
N ASP A 13 -0.81 -5.56 13.74
CA ASP A 13 -2.07 -5.79 13.02
C ASP A 13 -2.54 -7.26 13.15
N PHE A 14 -3.71 -7.59 12.62
CA PHE A 14 -4.19 -8.98 12.52
C PHE A 14 -3.50 -9.76 11.40
N TYR A 15 -3.05 -9.08 10.34
CA TYR A 15 -2.38 -9.69 9.21
C TYR A 15 -1.33 -8.75 8.60
N TYR A 16 -0.38 -9.35 7.89
CA TYR A 16 0.59 -8.65 7.07
C TYR A 16 0.91 -9.54 5.89
N THR A 17 1.15 -8.93 4.73
CA THR A 17 1.35 -9.64 3.47
C THR A 17 2.77 -9.37 2.97
N PRO A 18 3.76 -10.23 3.27
CA PRO A 18 5.17 -9.92 3.03
C PRO A 18 5.53 -9.60 1.58
N HIS A 19 4.87 -10.24 0.60
CA HIS A 19 5.14 -9.97 -0.81
C HIS A 19 4.71 -8.57 -1.26
N ARG A 20 3.89 -7.86 -0.47
CA ARG A 20 3.50 -6.45 -0.64
C ARG A 20 4.34 -5.49 0.22
N GLY A 21 5.26 -6.02 1.02
CA GLY A 21 6.17 -5.28 1.88
C GLY A 21 7.38 -4.72 1.11
N ALA A 22 7.18 -4.12 -0.06
CA ALA A 22 8.28 -3.63 -0.88
C ALA A 22 8.92 -2.37 -0.31
N PHE A 23 8.11 -1.52 0.32
CA PHE A 23 8.50 -0.24 0.91
C PHE A 23 9.33 0.62 -0.07
N LEU A 24 8.84 0.72 -1.31
CA LEU A 24 9.56 1.37 -2.42
C LEU A 24 10.01 2.80 -2.07
N GLY A 25 9.18 3.59 -1.37
CA GLY A 25 9.55 4.95 -0.93
C GLY A 25 10.85 5.00 -0.11
N ALA A 26 11.03 4.10 0.86
CA ALA A 26 12.27 4.02 1.65
C ALA A 26 13.49 3.60 0.79
N ARG A 27 13.25 2.81 -0.27
CA ARG A 27 14.29 2.39 -1.21
C ARG A 27 14.70 3.52 -2.16
N TYR A 28 13.74 4.35 -2.60
CA TYR A 28 14.05 5.58 -3.33
C TYR A 28 14.90 6.52 -2.47
N VAL A 29 14.57 6.70 -1.20
CA VAL A 29 15.38 7.48 -0.25
C VAL A 29 16.80 6.91 -0.12
N LYS A 30 16.92 5.59 0.03
CA LYS A 30 18.24 4.92 0.07
C LYS A 30 19.06 5.20 -1.18
N ASN A 31 18.50 4.92 -2.36
CA ASN A 31 19.20 5.08 -3.62
C ASN A 31 19.58 6.56 -3.86
N PHE A 32 18.72 7.50 -3.48
CA PHE A 32 19.03 8.93 -3.54
C PHE A 32 20.25 9.26 -2.69
N LEU A 33 20.25 8.87 -1.41
CA LEU A 33 21.35 9.19 -0.49
C LEU A 33 22.68 8.52 -0.90
N GLU A 34 22.64 7.29 -1.40
CA GLU A 34 23.85 6.60 -1.87
C GLU A 34 24.50 7.32 -3.07
N LYS A 35 23.71 7.94 -3.96
CA LYS A 35 24.25 8.78 -5.05
C LYS A 35 25.04 9.99 -4.55
N TYR A 36 24.78 10.45 -3.33
CA TYR A 36 25.50 11.55 -2.68
C TYR A 36 26.62 11.06 -1.74
N GLY A 37 27.04 9.80 -1.87
CA GLY A 37 28.22 9.27 -1.17
C GLY A 37 27.97 8.89 0.29
N PHE A 38 26.71 8.72 0.71
CA PHE A 38 26.38 8.21 2.04
C PHE A 38 26.40 6.68 2.09
N GLN A 39 26.86 6.13 3.22
CA GLN A 39 26.73 4.69 3.49
C GLN A 39 25.35 4.42 4.09
N CYS A 40 24.41 3.88 3.32
CA CYS A 40 23.05 3.64 3.77
C CYS A 40 22.77 2.18 4.11
N LYS A 41 22.01 1.93 5.17
CA LYS A 41 21.47 0.60 5.50
C LYS A 41 19.96 0.68 5.71
N LEU A 42 19.22 -0.14 4.95
CA LEU A 42 17.76 -0.27 5.10
C LEU A 42 17.42 -1.34 6.14
N PHE A 43 16.74 -0.92 7.19
CA PHE A 43 16.15 -1.77 8.22
C PHE A 43 14.66 -1.96 7.93
N ASP A 44 14.35 -2.99 7.15
CA ASP A 44 12.99 -3.44 6.86
C ASP A 44 12.52 -4.41 7.94
N PHE A 45 11.94 -3.87 9.02
CA PHE A 45 11.52 -4.67 10.16
C PHE A 45 10.21 -5.42 9.95
N PRO A 46 9.15 -4.90 9.30
CA PRO A 46 7.88 -5.63 9.11
C PRO A 46 8.04 -7.00 8.46
N ASN A 47 9.01 -7.16 7.54
CA ASN A 47 9.31 -8.42 6.86
C ASN A 47 10.13 -9.43 7.69
N LYS A 48 10.23 -9.24 9.01
CA LYS A 48 10.97 -10.15 9.91
C LYS A 48 10.01 -11.07 10.68
N LYS A 49 10.32 -11.36 11.95
CA LYS A 49 9.56 -12.28 12.80
C LYS A 49 8.12 -11.76 13.00
N GLN A 50 7.18 -12.65 13.29
CA GLN A 50 5.87 -12.27 13.82
C GLN A 50 5.74 -12.81 15.25
N LYS A 51 5.09 -12.04 16.13
CA LYS A 51 4.81 -12.46 17.50
C LYS A 51 3.41 -12.00 17.89
N GLU A 52 2.61 -12.89 18.45
CA GLU A 52 1.31 -12.54 19.02
C GLU A 52 1.46 -11.49 20.12
N THR A 53 0.53 -10.54 20.19
CA THR A 53 0.53 -9.44 21.15
C THR A 53 -0.89 -9.08 21.56
N LYS A 54 -1.02 -8.27 22.62
CA LYS A 54 -2.32 -7.87 23.13
C LYS A 54 -3.06 -7.01 22.10
N LEU A 55 -4.37 -7.23 22.00
CA LEU A 55 -5.26 -6.36 21.24
C LEU A 55 -5.23 -4.96 21.89
N PRO A 56 -5.02 -3.87 21.13
CA PRO A 56 -5.02 -2.53 21.69
C PRO A 56 -6.43 -2.14 22.16
N PHE A 57 -6.50 -1.26 23.16
CA PHE A 57 -7.76 -0.78 23.74
C PHE A 57 -8.75 -0.31 22.67
N GLU A 58 -8.24 0.40 21.65
CA GLU A 58 -9.05 0.97 20.58
C GLU A 58 -9.67 -0.07 19.64
N LEU A 59 -9.31 -1.35 19.75
CA LEU A 59 -9.89 -2.44 18.97
C LEU A 59 -10.65 -3.44 19.86
N GLU A 60 -10.86 -3.15 21.15
CA GLU A 60 -11.52 -4.10 22.06
C GLU A 60 -12.97 -4.44 21.69
N TYR A 61 -13.66 -3.53 21.00
CA TYR A 61 -14.99 -3.81 20.44
C TYR A 61 -14.99 -4.97 19.43
N LEU A 62 -13.82 -5.37 18.91
CA LEU A 62 -13.71 -6.55 18.05
C LEU A 62 -13.70 -7.88 18.81
N LYS A 63 -13.50 -7.89 20.13
CA LYS A 63 -13.39 -9.12 20.95
C LYS A 63 -14.54 -10.13 20.71
N PRO A 64 -15.82 -9.72 20.59
CA PRO A 64 -16.92 -10.66 20.30
C PRO A 64 -16.80 -11.40 18.96
N PHE A 65 -16.08 -10.82 17.99
CA PHE A 65 -15.92 -11.39 16.64
C PHE A 65 -14.66 -12.27 16.50
N LEU A 66 -13.65 -12.09 17.36
CA LEU A 66 -12.38 -12.81 17.29
C LEU A 66 -12.43 -14.26 17.81
N LYS A 67 -13.43 -14.57 18.66
CA LYS A 67 -13.55 -15.87 19.34
C LYS A 67 -14.42 -16.90 18.60
N GLN A 68 -14.74 -16.66 17.34
CA GLN A 68 -15.70 -17.47 16.59
C GLN A 68 -15.02 -18.68 15.89
N GLU A 69 -15.70 -19.83 15.90
CA GLU A 69 -15.15 -21.10 15.41
C GLU A 69 -15.04 -21.21 13.88
N ASP A 70 -15.81 -20.41 13.15
CA ASP A 70 -15.95 -20.54 11.69
C ASP A 70 -14.70 -20.19 10.88
N ASN A 71 -13.67 -19.60 11.50
CA ASN A 71 -12.41 -19.19 10.86
C ASN A 71 -12.61 -18.18 9.71
N LEU A 72 -13.75 -17.50 9.64
CA LEU A 72 -14.09 -16.54 8.59
C LEU A 72 -13.61 -15.12 8.92
N PHE A 73 -13.15 -14.88 10.15
CA PHE A 73 -12.63 -13.58 10.57
C PHE A 73 -11.17 -13.67 11.08
N PHE A 74 -10.64 -12.56 11.59
CA PHE A 74 -9.34 -12.54 12.23
C PHE A 74 -9.36 -13.28 13.57
N LYS A 75 -8.18 -13.75 14.00
CA LYS A 75 -8.01 -14.46 15.27
C LYS A 75 -7.04 -13.77 16.21
N LYS A 76 -5.81 -13.59 15.73
CA LYS A 76 -4.66 -13.19 16.55
C LYS A 76 -4.17 -11.84 16.11
N TYR A 77 -4.03 -10.92 17.05
CA TYR A 77 -3.34 -9.66 16.83
C TYR A 77 -1.84 -9.87 17.04
N LYS A 78 -1.02 -9.37 16.11
CA LYS A 78 0.40 -9.69 16.05
C LYS A 78 1.24 -8.44 15.83
N ARG A 79 2.45 -8.48 16.36
CA ARG A 79 3.55 -7.62 15.96
C ARG A 79 4.28 -8.27 14.78
N PHE A 80 4.41 -7.55 13.67
CA PHE A 80 5.22 -7.90 12.52
C PHE A 80 6.53 -7.12 12.59
N GLY A 81 7.61 -7.83 12.90
CA GLY A 81 8.98 -7.35 12.99
C GLY A 81 9.72 -7.83 14.24
N TYR A 82 10.79 -7.14 14.62
CA TYR A 82 11.52 -7.40 15.88
C TYR A 82 11.02 -6.51 17.03
N SER A 83 11.33 -6.89 18.28
CA SER A 83 11.00 -6.01 19.42
C SER A 83 11.77 -4.70 19.29
N PHE A 84 11.36 -3.67 20.04
CA PHE A 84 11.99 -2.36 19.94
C PHE A 84 13.47 -2.43 20.35
N GLU A 85 13.81 -3.19 21.38
CA GLU A 85 15.16 -3.44 21.86
C GLU A 85 16.01 -4.15 20.80
N GLN A 86 15.45 -5.17 20.15
CA GLN A 86 16.12 -5.88 19.06
C GLN A 86 16.37 -4.98 17.85
N CYS A 87 15.40 -4.13 17.50
CA CYS A 87 15.56 -3.14 16.43
C CYS A 87 16.67 -2.16 16.78
N ALA A 88 16.65 -1.59 18.00
CA ALA A 88 17.66 -0.64 18.45
C ALA A 88 19.06 -1.26 18.47
N LYS A 89 19.20 -2.52 18.94
CA LYS A 89 20.48 -3.25 18.90
C LYS A 89 21.03 -3.32 17.46
N LEU A 90 20.22 -3.77 16.50
CA LEU A 90 20.65 -3.88 15.10
C LEU A 90 21.03 -2.52 14.48
N ILE A 91 20.37 -1.45 14.90
CA ILE A 91 20.70 -0.08 14.48
C ILE A 91 22.01 0.37 15.15
N LYS A 92 22.20 0.12 16.45
CA LYS A 92 23.44 0.44 17.18
C LYS A 92 24.66 -0.26 16.58
N ASP A 93 24.51 -1.53 16.21
CA ASP A 93 25.56 -2.33 15.56
C ASP A 93 26.00 -1.72 14.21
N PHE A 94 25.14 -0.95 13.55
CA PHE A 94 25.50 -0.20 12.34
C PHE A 94 26.18 1.14 12.65
N SER A 95 25.98 1.68 13.86
CA SER A 95 26.51 2.95 14.36
C SER A 95 26.23 4.13 13.41
N PRO A 96 24.94 4.49 13.19
CA PRO A 96 24.56 5.54 12.26
C PRO A 96 24.85 6.95 12.80
N ASP A 97 25.25 7.84 11.90
CA ASP A 97 25.33 9.28 12.15
C ASP A 97 23.95 9.94 12.13
N CYS A 98 22.98 9.37 11.38
CA CYS A 98 21.60 9.85 11.29
C CYS A 98 20.62 8.68 11.11
N ILE A 99 19.38 8.85 11.59
CA ILE A 99 18.30 7.88 11.41
C ILE A 99 17.16 8.52 10.60
N VAL A 100 16.80 7.91 9.48
CA VAL A 100 15.66 8.31 8.63
C VAL A 100 14.55 7.28 8.78
N LEU A 101 13.39 7.68 9.29
CA LEU A 101 12.25 6.80 9.53
C LEU A 101 11.16 6.99 8.48
N SER A 102 10.72 5.88 7.89
CA SER A 102 9.68 5.87 6.86
C SER A 102 8.40 5.22 7.38
N LEU A 103 7.30 5.98 7.43
CA LEU A 103 5.96 5.47 7.69
C LEU A 103 5.15 5.43 6.40
N PHE A 104 4.73 4.24 5.97
CA PHE A 104 4.00 4.06 4.72
C PHE A 104 2.47 4.27 4.85
N ALA A 105 1.90 4.20 6.06
CA ALA A 105 0.47 4.40 6.27
C ALA A 105 0.19 5.01 7.65
N PHE A 106 -0.70 6.00 7.68
CA PHE A 106 -1.11 6.68 8.92
C PHE A 106 -1.75 5.74 9.94
N ALA A 107 -2.31 4.62 9.47
CA ALA A 107 -2.85 3.54 10.29
C ALA A 107 -1.87 2.99 11.35
N TYR A 108 -0.57 3.17 11.14
CA TYR A 108 0.48 2.73 12.07
C TYR A 108 1.17 3.91 12.79
N ALA A 109 0.58 5.11 12.78
CA ALA A 109 1.18 6.31 13.36
C ALA A 109 1.37 6.20 14.88
N LYS A 110 0.44 5.57 15.60
CA LYS A 110 0.57 5.33 17.04
C LYS A 110 1.80 4.47 17.35
N GLU A 111 1.92 3.31 16.69
CA GLU A 111 3.06 2.41 16.86
C GLU A 111 4.38 3.04 16.38
N PHE A 112 4.33 3.88 15.34
CA PHE A 112 5.47 4.64 14.86
C PHE A 112 6.00 5.61 15.93
N ILE A 113 5.12 6.37 16.59
CA ILE A 113 5.49 7.30 17.66
C ILE A 113 6.03 6.55 18.89
N GLU A 114 5.41 5.44 19.28
CA GLU A 114 5.92 4.57 20.36
C GLU A 114 7.37 4.13 20.06
N PHE A 115 7.61 3.67 18.83
CA PHE A 115 8.92 3.22 18.40
C PHE A 115 9.95 4.34 18.31
N THR A 116 9.59 5.50 17.75
CA THR A 116 10.54 6.62 17.59
C THR A 116 10.88 7.26 18.92
N THR A 117 9.92 7.34 19.85
CA THR A 117 10.16 7.78 21.22
C THR A 117 11.12 6.84 21.94
N PHE A 118 10.94 5.53 21.77
CA PHE A 118 11.89 4.54 22.30
C PHE A 118 13.28 4.73 21.69
N LEU A 119 13.39 4.84 20.35
CA LEU A 119 14.67 5.07 19.69
C LEU A 119 15.35 6.37 20.13
N LYS A 120 14.60 7.45 20.37
CA LYS A 120 15.19 8.71 20.83
C LYS A 120 15.90 8.57 22.19
N LYS A 121 15.40 7.71 23.07
CA LYS A 121 16.05 7.37 24.34
C LYS A 121 17.34 6.56 24.11
N GLU A 122 17.32 5.63 23.16
CA GLU A 122 18.47 4.80 22.81
C GLU A 122 19.56 5.55 22.02
N PHE A 123 19.18 6.63 21.34
CA PHE A 123 20.03 7.46 20.47
C PHE A 123 19.82 8.96 20.78
N PRO A 124 20.16 9.44 21.99
CA PRO A 124 19.80 10.81 22.42
C PRO A 124 20.43 11.90 21.54
N LYS A 125 21.64 11.66 21.04
CA LYS A 125 22.42 12.62 20.24
C LYS A 125 22.31 12.41 18.72
N THR A 126 21.75 11.29 18.26
CA THR A 126 21.65 11.01 16.82
C THR A 126 20.45 11.78 16.23
N PRO A 127 20.65 12.59 15.18
CA PRO A 127 19.54 13.23 14.48
C PRO A 127 18.56 12.21 13.90
N MET A 128 17.27 12.51 14.05
CA MET A 128 16.18 11.66 13.56
C MET A 128 15.29 12.44 12.62
N PHE A 129 14.97 11.83 11.48
CA PHE A 129 14.11 12.40 10.44
C PHE A 129 12.94 11.47 10.17
N ALA A 130 11.78 12.02 9.81
CA ALA A 130 10.61 11.22 9.45
C ALA A 130 10.11 11.56 8.03
N GLY A 131 9.55 10.57 7.34
CA GLY A 131 8.91 10.75 6.05
C GLY A 131 8.06 9.55 5.63
N GLY A 132 7.64 9.54 4.37
CA GLY A 132 6.75 8.53 3.81
C GLY A 132 5.29 8.99 3.76
N SER A 133 4.44 8.21 3.10
CA SER A 133 3.05 8.56 2.83
C SER A 133 2.19 8.72 4.09
N GLY A 134 2.45 7.93 5.13
CA GLY A 134 1.77 8.04 6.42
C GLY A 134 2.15 9.31 7.19
N VAL A 135 3.40 9.77 7.07
CA VAL A 135 3.83 11.07 7.62
C VAL A 135 3.23 12.21 6.80
N SER A 136 3.30 12.10 5.47
CA SER A 136 2.92 13.17 4.53
C SER A 136 1.46 13.60 4.66
N CYS A 137 0.54 12.70 5.04
CA CYS A 137 -0.86 13.06 5.17
C CYS A 137 -1.16 13.94 6.40
N PHE A 138 -0.37 13.85 7.46
CA PHE A 138 -0.54 14.66 8.67
C PHE A 138 0.80 14.89 9.38
N PRO A 139 1.73 15.66 8.78
CA PRO A 139 3.07 15.85 9.35
C PRO A 139 3.02 16.54 10.71
N GLU A 140 2.06 17.44 10.92
CA GLU A 140 1.86 18.15 12.19
C GLU A 140 1.55 17.19 13.37
N TYR A 141 0.97 16.01 13.10
CA TYR A 141 0.75 14.97 14.11
C TYR A 141 2.06 14.42 14.68
N PHE A 142 3.10 14.30 13.84
CA PHE A 142 4.40 13.77 14.23
C PHE A 142 5.32 14.86 14.81
N GLU A 143 5.17 16.11 14.37
CA GLU A 143 5.94 17.26 14.87
C GLU A 143 5.74 17.46 16.37
N LYS A 144 4.50 17.28 16.86
CA LYS A 144 4.13 17.38 18.28
C LYS A 144 4.92 16.45 19.20
N THR A 145 5.54 15.39 18.66
CA THR A 145 6.35 14.46 19.48
C THR A 145 7.70 15.05 19.88
N LEU A 146 8.18 16.10 19.18
CA LEU A 146 9.50 16.71 19.37
C LEU A 146 10.67 15.71 19.25
N VAL A 147 10.43 14.54 18.64
CA VAL A 147 11.45 13.51 18.42
C VAL A 147 12.32 13.84 17.20
N PHE A 148 11.71 14.44 16.18
CA PHE A 148 12.34 14.61 14.87
C PHE A 148 12.97 15.99 14.71
N ASN A 149 14.18 16.01 14.17
CA ASN A 149 14.85 17.25 13.76
C ASN A 149 14.15 17.87 12.56
N ALA A 150 13.75 17.03 11.59
CA ALA A 150 12.97 17.45 10.42
C ALA A 150 11.98 16.36 10.00
N ILE A 151 10.85 16.80 9.46
CA ILE A 151 9.77 15.96 8.95
C ILE A 151 9.57 16.29 7.48
N PHE A 152 9.65 15.28 6.62
CA PHE A 152 9.60 15.43 5.17
C PHE A 152 8.30 14.87 4.61
N THR A 153 7.64 15.66 3.74
CA THR A 153 6.47 15.20 2.99
C THR A 153 6.75 15.09 1.50
N GLY A 154 5.95 14.29 0.79
CA GLY A 154 6.05 14.16 -0.66
C GLY A 154 7.12 13.17 -1.12
N GLU A 155 7.68 13.43 -2.30
CA GLU A 155 8.54 12.52 -3.05
C GLU A 155 10.01 12.96 -2.95
N ILE A 156 10.93 12.01 -2.69
CA ILE A 156 12.35 12.30 -2.41
C ILE A 156 13.02 13.14 -3.50
N GLU A 157 12.64 12.96 -4.76
CA GLU A 157 13.19 13.67 -5.90
C GLU A 157 13.02 15.20 -5.77
N THR A 158 11.95 15.65 -5.11
CA THR A 158 11.61 17.08 -4.95
C THR A 158 12.10 17.71 -3.64
N ILE A 159 12.38 16.90 -2.62
CA ILE A 159 12.80 17.34 -1.29
C ILE A 159 14.26 16.95 -0.98
N GLY A 160 14.94 16.28 -1.91
CA GLY A 160 16.24 15.67 -1.70
C GLY A 160 17.29 16.66 -1.20
N GLU A 161 17.34 17.86 -1.78
CA GLU A 161 18.26 18.91 -1.33
C GLU A 161 18.01 19.30 0.14
N SER A 162 16.75 19.44 0.55
CA SER A 162 16.40 19.72 1.95
C SER A 162 16.77 18.56 2.87
N VAL A 163 16.66 17.31 2.41
CA VAL A 163 17.12 16.14 3.16
C VAL A 163 18.64 16.19 3.38
N LEU A 164 19.41 16.52 2.33
CA LEU A 164 20.86 16.69 2.43
C LEU A 164 21.23 17.78 3.45
N LYS A 165 20.59 18.95 3.36
CA LYS A 165 20.78 20.06 4.30
C LYS A 165 20.43 19.67 5.74
N ALA A 166 19.37 18.90 5.95
CA ALA A 166 19.00 18.42 7.28
C ALA A 166 20.01 17.44 7.88
N ILE A 167 20.58 16.54 7.07
CA ILE A 167 21.67 15.62 7.49
C ILE A 167 22.94 16.38 7.89
N GLU A 168 23.12 17.60 7.39
CA GLU A 168 24.18 18.54 7.79
C GLU A 168 23.80 19.43 8.98
N GLY A 169 22.60 19.29 9.54
CA GLY A 169 22.12 20.11 10.65
C GLY A 169 21.69 21.52 10.26
N LYS A 170 21.40 21.76 8.98
CA LYS A 170 21.05 23.08 8.42
C LYS A 170 19.54 23.29 8.20
N THR A 171 18.70 22.30 8.51
CA THR A 171 17.26 22.35 8.24
C THR A 171 16.48 21.60 9.30
N TYR A 172 15.37 22.20 9.77
CA TYR A 172 14.54 21.70 10.87
C TYR A 172 13.04 21.91 10.57
N GLY A 173 12.18 21.20 11.31
CA GLY A 173 10.72 21.34 11.20
C GLY A 173 10.11 20.59 10.02
N ILE A 174 8.87 20.96 9.65
CA ILE A 174 8.15 20.34 8.54
C ILE A 174 8.59 20.94 7.19
N ILE A 175 9.08 20.08 6.32
CA ILE A 175 9.51 20.41 4.95
C ILE A 175 8.51 19.82 3.95
N LYS A 176 7.91 20.71 3.15
CA LYS A 176 6.91 20.39 2.13
C LYS A 176 7.51 20.56 0.73
N PRO A 177 7.12 19.73 -0.25
CA PRO A 177 7.59 19.87 -1.63
C PRO A 177 7.04 21.16 -2.25
N GLN A 178 7.85 21.85 -3.05
CA GLN A 178 7.45 23.07 -3.78
C GLN A 178 6.86 22.76 -5.15
N ARG A 179 7.08 21.55 -5.66
CA ARG A 179 6.56 21.05 -6.94
C ARG A 179 6.36 19.55 -6.89
N LEU A 180 5.70 19.01 -7.91
CA LEU A 180 5.67 17.57 -8.15
C LEU A 180 6.97 17.12 -8.84
N THR A 181 7.32 15.86 -8.63
CA THR A 181 8.39 15.18 -9.39
C THR A 181 8.05 15.21 -10.88
N GLU A 182 9.03 15.39 -11.75
CA GLU A 182 8.83 15.26 -13.19
C GLU A 182 9.19 13.86 -13.68
N LYS A 183 8.68 13.48 -14.85
CA LYS A 183 8.85 12.11 -15.38
C LYS A 183 10.32 11.68 -15.44
N ASP A 184 11.21 12.59 -15.83
CA ASP A 184 12.63 12.31 -16.07
C ASP A 184 13.43 12.17 -14.76
N GLU A 185 12.85 12.56 -13.63
CA GLU A 185 13.44 12.38 -12.30
C GLU A 185 13.10 11.02 -11.70
N LEU A 186 12.04 10.36 -12.17
CA LEU A 186 11.64 9.05 -11.69
C LEU A 186 12.66 7.99 -12.12
N ASP A 187 13.10 7.18 -11.16
CA ASP A 187 13.99 6.05 -11.41
C ASP A 187 13.24 4.71 -11.30
N PHE A 188 13.72 3.69 -12.00
CA PHE A 188 13.16 2.34 -11.89
C PHE A 188 13.81 1.57 -10.74
N ILE A 189 12.99 1.06 -9.81
CA ILE A 189 13.43 0.16 -8.73
C ILE A 189 12.62 -1.13 -8.78
N LEU A 190 13.30 -2.26 -8.95
CA LEU A 190 12.73 -3.59 -8.75
C LEU A 190 13.32 -4.22 -7.49
N THR A 191 12.46 -4.57 -6.54
CA THR A 191 12.91 -5.18 -5.27
C THR A 191 12.31 -6.56 -5.09
N LYS A 192 13.14 -7.53 -4.67
CA LYS A 192 12.65 -8.84 -4.23
C LYS A 192 11.94 -8.69 -2.88
N THR A 193 10.70 -9.16 -2.77
CA THR A 193 9.87 -9.05 -1.56
C THR A 193 9.70 -10.39 -0.85
N LEU A 194 9.60 -11.49 -1.59
CA LEU A 194 9.44 -12.84 -1.04
C LEU A 194 10.15 -13.87 -1.91
N SER A 195 10.66 -14.93 -1.27
CA SER A 195 11.17 -16.12 -1.96
C SER A 195 10.41 -17.33 -1.45
N THR A 196 9.87 -18.14 -2.35
CA THR A 196 9.32 -19.47 -2.03
C THR A 196 10.17 -20.55 -2.70
N LYS A 197 9.89 -21.83 -2.41
CA LYS A 197 10.56 -22.95 -3.10
C LYS A 197 10.39 -22.91 -4.63
N LYS A 198 9.28 -22.36 -5.13
CA LYS A 198 8.92 -22.40 -6.55
C LYS A 198 9.13 -21.06 -7.27
N ARG A 199 9.08 -19.94 -6.56
CA ARG A 199 8.92 -18.61 -7.17
C ARG A 199 9.55 -17.50 -6.35
N ASN A 200 10.15 -16.55 -7.03
CA ASN A 200 10.66 -15.30 -6.48
C ASN A 200 9.66 -14.18 -6.76
N TYR A 201 9.26 -13.43 -5.75
CA TYR A 201 8.35 -12.30 -5.89
C TYR A 201 9.13 -11.00 -5.83
N TYR A 202 8.83 -10.12 -6.76
CA TYR A 202 9.38 -8.79 -6.85
C TYR A 202 8.25 -7.77 -6.90
N SER A 203 8.52 -6.57 -6.44
CA SER A 203 7.62 -5.41 -6.58
C SER A 203 8.36 -4.26 -7.24
N THR A 204 7.62 -3.50 -8.04
CA THR A 204 8.05 -2.24 -8.63
C THR A 204 6.85 -1.31 -8.80
N ILE A 205 7.10 -0.09 -9.25
CA ILE A 205 6.10 0.87 -9.69
C ILE A 205 6.59 1.46 -11.02
N LEU A 206 5.69 1.66 -11.98
CA LEU A 206 6.03 2.21 -13.31
C LEU A 206 5.58 3.65 -13.50
N SER A 207 4.69 4.12 -12.63
CA SER A 207 4.04 5.43 -12.72
C SER A 207 3.68 5.98 -11.33
N ARG A 208 3.56 7.30 -11.23
CA ARG A 208 3.09 7.98 -10.01
C ARG A 208 2.02 9.01 -10.34
N GLY A 209 1.09 9.19 -9.41
CA GLY A 209 -0.05 10.10 -9.51
C GLY A 209 -1.25 9.46 -10.21
N CYS A 210 -2.45 9.99 -9.96
CA CYS A 210 -3.67 9.54 -10.63
C CYS A 210 -4.66 10.71 -10.77
N PRO A 211 -5.20 10.98 -11.98
CA PRO A 211 -6.11 12.09 -12.22
C PRO A 211 -7.51 11.84 -11.65
N LYS A 212 -7.84 10.60 -11.27
CA LYS A 212 -9.14 10.28 -10.67
C LYS A 212 -9.32 11.01 -9.34
N GLN A 213 -10.56 11.39 -9.06
CA GLN A 213 -10.93 12.15 -7.86
C GLN A 213 -11.71 11.31 -6.86
N CYS A 214 -11.42 10.00 -6.76
CA CYS A 214 -12.15 9.10 -5.88
C CYS A 214 -12.12 9.62 -4.43
N ALA A 215 -13.30 9.81 -3.83
CA ALA A 215 -13.44 10.50 -2.54
C ALA A 215 -12.70 9.80 -1.38
N PHE A 216 -12.53 8.48 -1.50
CA PHE A 216 -11.86 7.61 -0.52
C PHE A 216 -10.34 7.48 -0.73
N CYS A 217 -9.78 8.01 -1.81
CA CYS A 217 -8.38 7.78 -2.17
C CYS A 217 -7.45 8.86 -1.57
N SER A 218 -6.34 8.44 -0.98
CA SER A 218 -5.31 9.32 -0.40
C SER A 218 -4.09 9.54 -1.29
N ASN A 219 -3.96 8.82 -2.41
CA ASN A 219 -2.73 8.83 -3.21
C ASN A 219 -2.30 10.25 -3.66
N PHE A 220 -3.29 11.08 -4.00
CA PHE A 220 -3.05 12.46 -4.47
C PHE A 220 -2.34 13.34 -3.44
N ILE A 221 -2.38 13.00 -2.15
CA ILE A 221 -1.72 13.78 -1.08
C ILE A 221 -0.20 13.76 -1.24
N VAL A 222 0.36 12.64 -1.71
CA VAL A 222 1.81 12.47 -1.88
C VAL A 222 2.21 12.61 -3.34
N GLN A 223 1.52 11.90 -4.23
CA GLN A 223 1.93 11.79 -5.64
C GLN A 223 1.23 12.83 -6.54
N GLY A 224 0.33 13.65 -6.00
CA GLY A 224 -0.48 14.57 -6.78
C GLY A 224 -1.45 13.87 -7.75
N ARG A 225 -2.06 14.67 -8.62
CA ARG A 225 -3.03 14.18 -9.63
C ARG A 225 -2.44 14.02 -11.03
N LYS A 226 -1.23 14.54 -11.27
CA LYS A 226 -0.53 14.42 -12.55
C LYS A 226 0.00 12.99 -12.68
N PHE A 227 -0.52 12.24 -13.64
CA PHE A 227 -0.02 10.90 -13.98
C PHE A 227 1.31 11.04 -14.72
N ARG A 228 2.34 10.34 -14.24
CA ARG A 228 3.70 10.40 -14.76
C ARG A 228 4.27 8.99 -14.83
N THR A 229 4.82 8.58 -15.97
CA THR A 229 5.49 7.29 -16.13
C THR A 229 7.00 7.45 -16.03
N ILE A 230 7.69 6.38 -15.63
CA ILE A 230 9.14 6.29 -15.74
C ILE A 230 9.49 6.21 -17.25
N PRO A 231 10.52 6.93 -17.74
CA PRO A 231 10.99 6.76 -19.12
C PRO A 231 11.38 5.30 -19.40
N ILE A 232 10.92 4.75 -20.51
CA ILE A 232 11.07 3.33 -20.82
C ILE A 232 12.53 2.92 -20.98
N GLU A 233 13.39 3.84 -21.42
CA GLU A 233 14.83 3.64 -21.58
C GLU A 233 15.52 3.42 -20.23
N LYS A 234 15.05 4.11 -19.17
CA LYS A 234 15.53 3.86 -17.81
C LYS A 234 15.15 2.47 -17.34
N ILE A 235 13.93 2.01 -17.66
CA ILE A 235 13.47 0.66 -17.32
C ILE A 235 14.32 -0.37 -18.04
N GLU A 236 14.50 -0.24 -19.36
CA GLU A 236 15.30 -1.19 -20.15
C GLU A 236 16.75 -1.26 -19.64
N ARG A 237 17.37 -0.12 -19.33
CA ARG A 237 18.72 -0.05 -18.77
C ARG A 237 18.85 -0.84 -17.48
N GLU A 238 17.87 -0.76 -16.58
CA GLU A 238 17.90 -1.50 -15.33
C GLU A 238 17.55 -2.98 -15.55
N ILE A 239 16.58 -3.31 -16.41
CA ILE A 239 16.22 -4.70 -16.77
C ILE A 239 17.45 -5.47 -17.25
N LYS A 240 18.30 -4.87 -18.10
CA LYS A 240 19.54 -5.48 -18.62
C LYS A 240 20.53 -5.89 -17.54
N LYS A 241 20.48 -5.28 -16.35
CA LYS A 241 21.37 -5.57 -15.22
C LYS A 241 20.81 -6.66 -14.28
N LEU A 242 19.54 -7.02 -14.43
CA LEU A 242 18.87 -7.96 -13.54
C LEU A 242 19.29 -9.40 -13.82
N LYS A 243 19.17 -10.23 -12.79
CA LYS A 243 19.25 -11.69 -12.89
C LYS A 243 17.99 -12.28 -12.28
N LEU A 244 16.97 -12.50 -13.10
CA LEU A 244 15.68 -13.02 -12.66
C LEU A 244 15.54 -14.50 -13.03
N LYS A 245 15.00 -15.29 -12.10
CA LYS A 245 14.65 -16.70 -12.31
C LYS A 245 13.32 -16.99 -11.62
N ASN A 246 12.39 -17.62 -12.34
CA ASN A 246 11.04 -17.95 -11.82
C ASN A 246 10.40 -16.74 -11.10
N ALA A 247 10.45 -15.57 -11.73
CA ALA A 247 10.07 -14.31 -11.11
C ALA A 247 8.59 -13.98 -11.35
N ASN A 248 7.91 -13.48 -10.31
CA ASN A 248 6.65 -12.76 -10.45
C ASN A 248 6.87 -11.30 -10.09
N ILE A 249 6.58 -10.40 -11.02
CA ILE A 249 6.72 -8.95 -10.82
C ILE A 249 5.33 -8.38 -10.54
N ASN A 250 5.16 -7.87 -9.33
CA ASN A 250 3.99 -7.11 -8.92
C ASN A 250 4.20 -5.62 -9.22
N PHE A 251 3.23 -5.01 -9.89
CA PHE A 251 3.19 -3.57 -10.11
C PHE A 251 2.30 -2.93 -9.05
N GLU A 252 2.91 -2.10 -8.20
CA GLU A 252 2.25 -1.40 -7.09
C GLU A 252 1.63 -0.06 -7.48
N ASP A 253 1.58 0.23 -8.77
CA ASP A 253 0.93 1.40 -9.34
C ASP A 253 -0.54 1.53 -8.91
N ASP A 254 -0.98 2.76 -8.61
CA ASP A 254 -2.37 3.03 -8.24
C ASP A 254 -3.35 2.88 -9.42
N ASN A 255 -2.89 3.17 -10.65
CA ASN A 255 -3.71 3.05 -11.85
C ASN A 255 -2.88 2.94 -13.15
N ILE A 256 -2.09 1.88 -13.29
CA ILE A 256 -1.18 1.69 -14.44
C ILE A 256 -1.89 1.62 -15.80
N LEU A 257 -3.16 1.22 -15.84
CA LEU A 257 -3.91 1.11 -17.10
C LEU A 257 -4.24 2.46 -17.74
N LEU A 258 -3.98 3.59 -17.08
CA LEU A 258 -4.00 4.91 -17.73
C LEU A 258 -2.98 5.01 -18.87
N ALA A 259 -1.91 4.22 -18.82
CA ALA A 259 -0.92 4.09 -19.88
C ALA A 259 -0.79 2.62 -20.29
N LYS A 260 -1.91 2.02 -20.73
CA LYS A 260 -2.00 0.60 -21.09
C LYS A 260 -0.98 0.15 -22.14
N ASP A 261 -0.74 0.98 -23.16
CA ASP A 261 0.20 0.64 -24.24
C ASP A 261 1.65 0.64 -23.73
N TYR A 262 2.01 1.64 -22.92
CA TYR A 262 3.30 1.68 -22.22
C TYR A 262 3.49 0.49 -21.27
N LEU A 263 2.46 0.08 -20.52
CA LEU A 263 2.52 -1.14 -19.71
C LEU A 263 2.85 -2.36 -20.59
N ILE A 264 2.14 -2.54 -21.70
CA ILE A 264 2.37 -3.65 -22.64
C ILE A 264 3.81 -3.64 -23.15
N GLU A 265 4.38 -2.48 -23.47
CA GLU A 265 5.78 -2.35 -23.87
C GLU A 265 6.74 -2.80 -22.76
N VAL A 266 6.51 -2.37 -21.52
CA VAL A 266 7.32 -2.79 -20.37
C VAL A 266 7.23 -4.30 -20.14
N LEU A 267 6.03 -4.91 -20.26
CA LEU A 267 5.87 -6.36 -20.13
C LEU A 267 6.62 -7.11 -21.24
N LYS A 268 6.58 -6.60 -22.49
CA LYS A 268 7.35 -7.14 -23.61
C LYS A 268 8.86 -7.06 -23.35
N LEU A 269 9.36 -5.96 -22.80
CA LEU A 269 10.77 -5.83 -22.40
C LEU A 269 11.17 -6.89 -21.36
N PHE A 270 10.36 -7.08 -20.33
CA PHE A 270 10.60 -8.16 -19.37
C PHE A 270 10.58 -9.54 -20.02
N LYS A 271 9.61 -9.83 -20.90
CA LYS A 271 9.51 -11.12 -21.59
C LYS A 271 10.67 -11.38 -22.54
N LYS A 272 11.18 -10.35 -23.22
CA LYS A 272 12.37 -10.42 -24.08
C LYS A 272 13.61 -10.88 -23.31
N HIS A 273 13.82 -10.34 -22.10
CA HIS A 273 15.00 -10.66 -21.29
C HIS A 273 14.79 -11.86 -20.36
N PHE A 274 13.56 -12.09 -19.90
CA PHE A 274 13.20 -13.09 -18.92
C PHE A 274 11.85 -13.77 -19.29
N PRO A 275 11.85 -14.69 -20.26
CA PRO A 275 10.63 -15.29 -20.84
C PRO A 275 9.67 -15.93 -19.82
N ASP A 276 10.21 -16.50 -18.74
CA ASP A 276 9.43 -17.20 -17.70
C ASP A 276 8.80 -16.27 -16.66
N THR A 277 9.02 -14.96 -16.76
CA THR A 277 8.49 -13.98 -15.80
C THR A 277 6.96 -13.91 -15.88
N THR A 278 6.30 -13.86 -14.73
CA THR A 278 4.85 -13.58 -14.63
C THR A 278 4.61 -12.22 -13.99
N PHE A 279 3.40 -11.70 -14.16
CA PHE A 279 3.04 -10.36 -13.70
C PHE A 279 1.77 -10.38 -12.85
N SER A 280 1.71 -9.50 -11.85
CA SER A 280 0.51 -9.28 -11.04
C SER A 280 0.29 -7.80 -10.71
N PHE A 281 -0.94 -7.48 -10.33
CA PHE A 281 -1.37 -6.14 -9.93
C PHE A 281 -2.10 -6.26 -8.58
N GLU A 282 -1.35 -6.49 -7.50
CA GLU A 282 -1.95 -6.81 -6.19
C GLU A 282 -2.75 -5.65 -5.58
N ASN A 283 -2.46 -4.40 -5.99
CA ASN A 283 -3.26 -3.22 -5.62
C ASN A 283 -4.61 -3.14 -6.36
N GLY A 284 -4.78 -3.96 -7.39
CA GLY A 284 -5.94 -3.98 -8.27
C GLY A 284 -5.82 -2.97 -9.42
N ILE A 285 -6.51 -3.27 -10.52
CA ILE A 285 -6.60 -2.42 -11.70
C ILE A 285 -8.02 -1.93 -11.89
N ASP A 286 -8.15 -0.73 -12.48
CA ASP A 286 -9.45 -0.19 -12.82
C ASP A 286 -10.01 -0.87 -14.08
N HIS A 287 -10.98 -1.76 -13.85
CA HIS A 287 -11.66 -2.53 -14.90
C HIS A 287 -12.24 -1.67 -16.03
N THR A 288 -12.52 -0.38 -15.79
CA THR A 288 -13.08 0.50 -16.82
C THR A 288 -12.13 0.71 -18.01
N PHE A 289 -10.84 0.46 -17.85
CA PHE A 289 -9.84 0.55 -18.93
C PHE A 289 -9.58 -0.78 -19.67
N LEU A 290 -10.22 -1.89 -19.27
CA LEU A 290 -9.96 -3.22 -19.84
C LEU A 290 -10.94 -3.60 -20.94
N ASP A 291 -10.56 -3.48 -22.21
CA ASP A 291 -11.25 -4.21 -23.28
C ASP A 291 -10.70 -5.66 -23.39
N ILE A 292 -11.44 -6.54 -24.10
CA ILE A 292 -11.07 -7.96 -24.22
C ILE A 292 -9.71 -8.15 -24.90
N GLU A 293 -9.41 -7.34 -25.92
CA GLU A 293 -8.11 -7.37 -26.58
C GLU A 293 -6.96 -7.06 -25.61
N THR A 294 -7.12 -6.06 -24.75
CA THR A 294 -6.14 -5.73 -23.71
C THR A 294 -5.99 -6.88 -22.71
N VAL A 295 -7.10 -7.49 -22.27
CA VAL A 295 -7.07 -8.64 -21.35
C VAL A 295 -6.32 -9.82 -21.97
N GLU A 296 -6.60 -10.16 -23.22
CA GLU A 296 -5.91 -11.23 -23.96
C GLU A 296 -4.41 -10.97 -24.07
N LYS A 297 -4.01 -9.75 -24.47
CA LYS A 297 -2.59 -9.35 -24.54
C LYS A 297 -1.89 -9.49 -23.18
N LEU A 298 -2.53 -9.05 -22.10
CA LEU A 298 -1.98 -9.17 -20.75
C LEU A 298 -1.80 -10.63 -20.32
N ILE A 299 -2.76 -11.51 -20.63
CA ILE A 299 -2.65 -12.96 -20.35
C ILE A 299 -1.48 -13.57 -21.12
N HIS A 300 -1.37 -13.27 -22.43
CA HIS A 300 -0.29 -13.76 -23.29
C HIS A 300 1.08 -13.30 -22.77
N LEU A 301 1.16 -12.05 -22.32
CA LEU A 301 2.36 -11.49 -21.70
C LEU A 301 2.62 -12.02 -20.29
N GLY A 302 1.82 -12.92 -19.74
CA GLY A 302 2.13 -13.63 -18.50
C GLY A 302 1.48 -13.06 -17.24
N VAL A 303 0.44 -12.23 -17.37
CA VAL A 303 -0.48 -11.95 -16.26
C VAL A 303 -1.29 -13.21 -15.96
N LYS A 304 -1.24 -13.70 -14.72
CA LYS A 304 -1.85 -14.98 -14.33
C LYS A 304 -3.05 -14.84 -13.38
N GLN A 305 -3.38 -13.63 -12.96
CA GLN A 305 -4.55 -13.33 -12.14
C GLN A 305 -4.94 -11.86 -12.35
N PHE A 306 -6.25 -11.58 -12.32
CA PHE A 306 -6.77 -10.22 -12.40
C PHE A 306 -7.45 -9.80 -11.10
N ASN A 307 -6.93 -8.76 -10.46
CA ASN A 307 -7.55 -8.12 -9.31
C ASN A 307 -8.27 -6.85 -9.81
N LEU A 308 -9.61 -6.88 -9.89
CA LEU A 308 -10.41 -5.83 -10.48
C LEU A 308 -11.06 -4.95 -9.40
N SER A 309 -10.77 -3.65 -9.42
CA SER A 309 -11.27 -2.71 -8.41
C SER A 309 -12.47 -1.93 -8.95
N ILE A 310 -13.67 -2.23 -8.42
CA ILE A 310 -14.94 -1.63 -8.87
C ILE A 310 -15.46 -0.53 -7.92
N GLY A 311 -15.00 -0.52 -6.67
CA GLY A 311 -15.48 0.42 -5.64
C GLY A 311 -16.83 0.00 -5.06
N HIS A 312 -17.87 -0.14 -5.89
CA HIS A 312 -19.23 -0.58 -5.51
C HIS A 312 -20.01 -0.96 -6.79
N ILE A 313 -21.23 -1.53 -6.72
CA ILE A 313 -22.12 -1.68 -7.89
C ILE A 313 -23.27 -0.66 -7.94
N ASP A 314 -23.71 -0.18 -6.77
CA ASP A 314 -24.72 0.89 -6.64
C ASP A 314 -24.25 2.20 -7.30
N LYS A 315 -24.99 2.64 -8.32
CA LYS A 315 -24.67 3.84 -9.12
C LYS A 315 -24.63 5.13 -8.29
N ASN A 316 -25.45 5.25 -7.25
CA ASN A 316 -25.49 6.45 -6.41
C ASN A 316 -24.26 6.53 -5.50
N ILE A 317 -23.84 5.42 -4.92
CA ILE A 317 -22.58 5.33 -4.14
C ILE A 317 -21.39 5.67 -5.04
N LEU A 318 -21.32 5.07 -6.23
CA LEU A 318 -20.25 5.32 -7.20
C LEU A 318 -20.17 6.80 -7.62
N LYS A 319 -21.32 7.42 -7.95
CA LYS A 319 -21.41 8.83 -8.31
C LYS A 319 -20.93 9.74 -7.18
N LYS A 320 -21.43 9.54 -5.95
CA LYS A 320 -21.04 10.36 -4.78
C LYS A 320 -19.56 10.18 -4.41
N ASN A 321 -18.99 9.01 -4.65
CA ASN A 321 -17.58 8.72 -4.40
C ASN A 321 -16.67 8.99 -5.61
N LYS A 322 -17.20 9.53 -6.71
CA LYS A 322 -16.45 9.87 -7.94
C LYS A 322 -15.62 8.68 -8.46
N ARG A 323 -16.20 7.48 -8.41
CA ARG A 323 -15.59 6.25 -8.93
C ARG A 323 -16.57 5.63 -9.92
N PRO A 324 -16.49 5.91 -11.23
CA PRO A 324 -17.34 5.22 -12.20
C PRO A 324 -16.94 3.75 -12.31
N ALA A 325 -17.92 2.90 -12.61
CA ALA A 325 -17.75 1.48 -12.92
C ALA A 325 -18.73 1.09 -14.04
N SER A 326 -18.40 0.04 -14.78
CA SER A 326 -19.29 -0.53 -15.80
C SER A 326 -19.56 -1.99 -15.47
N VAL A 327 -20.83 -2.28 -15.15
CA VAL A 327 -21.28 -3.64 -14.80
C VAL A 327 -21.16 -4.57 -16.00
N ASP A 328 -21.57 -4.12 -17.18
CA ASP A 328 -21.53 -4.94 -18.40
C ASP A 328 -20.09 -5.31 -18.77
N LYS A 329 -19.19 -4.33 -18.73
CA LYS A 329 -17.76 -4.53 -18.99
C LYS A 329 -17.10 -5.46 -17.96
N LEU A 330 -17.53 -5.37 -16.70
CA LEU A 330 -17.09 -6.29 -15.66
C LEU A 330 -17.54 -7.72 -15.96
N ILE A 331 -18.82 -7.94 -16.30
CA ILE A 331 -19.36 -9.26 -16.63
C ILE A 331 -18.63 -9.85 -17.84
N GLU A 332 -18.46 -9.06 -18.90
CA GLU A 332 -17.74 -9.45 -20.12
C GLU A 332 -16.30 -9.89 -19.80
N THR A 333 -15.56 -9.06 -19.06
CA THR A 333 -14.19 -9.35 -18.63
C THR A 333 -14.12 -10.65 -17.81
N LEU A 334 -15.01 -10.83 -16.84
CA LEU A 334 -14.99 -12.00 -15.96
C LEU A 334 -15.33 -13.30 -16.71
N ASN A 335 -16.28 -13.25 -17.64
CA ASN A 335 -16.61 -14.40 -18.48
C ASN A 335 -15.45 -14.77 -19.42
N PHE A 336 -14.77 -13.78 -20.00
CA PHE A 336 -13.58 -14.00 -20.81
C PHE A 336 -12.45 -14.63 -19.99
N LEU A 337 -12.19 -14.13 -18.78
CA LEU A 337 -11.20 -14.70 -17.86
C LEU A 337 -11.54 -16.14 -17.48
N LYS A 338 -12.81 -16.44 -17.18
CA LYS A 338 -13.29 -17.80 -16.88
C LYS A 338 -13.02 -18.75 -18.05
N LYS A 339 -13.39 -18.35 -19.28
CA LYS A 339 -13.18 -19.15 -20.50
C LYS A 339 -11.70 -19.50 -20.70
N ASN A 340 -10.80 -18.59 -20.34
CA ASN A 340 -9.35 -18.77 -20.43
C ASN A 340 -8.70 -19.36 -19.16
N GLN A 341 -9.50 -19.84 -18.19
CA GLN A 341 -9.02 -20.42 -16.93
C GLN A 341 -8.09 -19.47 -16.13
N ILE A 342 -8.34 -18.16 -16.21
CA ILE A 342 -7.60 -17.14 -15.47
C ILE A 342 -8.37 -16.75 -14.20
N PRO A 343 -7.79 -16.92 -13.00
CA PRO A 343 -8.45 -16.52 -11.76
C PRO A 343 -8.64 -15.00 -11.71
N SER A 344 -9.75 -14.60 -11.09
CA SER A 344 -10.09 -13.20 -10.88
C SER A 344 -10.61 -12.95 -9.47
N ILE A 345 -10.29 -11.77 -8.95
CA ILE A 345 -10.83 -11.26 -7.68
C ILE A 345 -11.42 -9.89 -7.95
N VAL A 346 -12.67 -9.68 -7.58
CA VAL A 346 -13.33 -8.36 -7.68
C VAL A 346 -13.37 -7.72 -6.31
N TYR A 347 -12.77 -6.55 -6.20
CA TYR A 347 -12.71 -5.77 -4.97
C TYR A 347 -13.75 -4.65 -4.98
N PHE A 348 -14.53 -4.58 -3.91
CA PHE A 348 -15.40 -3.44 -3.61
C PHE A 348 -15.16 -2.94 -2.18
N ILE A 349 -15.57 -1.71 -1.93
CA ILE A 349 -15.41 -1.02 -0.65
C ILE A 349 -16.77 -1.00 0.05
N THR A 350 -16.81 -1.49 1.29
CA THR A 350 -18.00 -1.40 2.17
C THR A 350 -17.80 -0.28 3.18
N GLY A 351 -18.88 0.37 3.60
CA GLY A 351 -18.82 1.48 4.57
C GLY A 351 -18.46 2.82 3.95
N LEU A 352 -18.56 2.95 2.61
CA LEU A 352 -18.45 4.24 1.94
C LEU A 352 -19.57 5.18 2.40
N LYS A 353 -19.37 6.50 2.28
CA LYS A 353 -20.43 7.46 2.59
C LYS A 353 -21.67 7.18 1.74
N ASN A 354 -22.84 7.08 2.38
CA ASN A 354 -24.15 6.73 1.79
C ASN A 354 -24.29 5.27 1.34
N ASP A 355 -23.38 4.41 1.79
CA ASP A 355 -23.56 2.97 1.74
C ASP A 355 -24.64 2.53 2.74
N SER A 356 -25.15 1.32 2.58
CA SER A 356 -26.05 0.68 3.54
C SER A 356 -25.82 -0.82 3.53
N PHE A 357 -26.26 -1.50 4.58
CA PHE A 357 -26.13 -2.95 4.66
C PHE A 357 -26.78 -3.66 3.47
N GLU A 358 -27.99 -3.26 3.07
CA GLU A 358 -28.71 -3.84 1.93
C GLU A 358 -27.93 -3.71 0.63
N LYS A 359 -27.28 -2.56 0.40
CA LYS A 359 -26.48 -2.29 -0.80
C LYS A 359 -25.16 -3.04 -0.81
N THR A 360 -24.52 -3.17 0.35
CA THR A 360 -23.34 -4.03 0.50
C THR A 360 -23.72 -5.50 0.22
N ILE A 361 -24.84 -5.99 0.77
CA ILE A 361 -25.32 -7.37 0.53
C ILE A 361 -25.74 -7.57 -0.93
N SER A 362 -26.38 -6.59 -1.57
CA SER A 362 -26.74 -6.69 -2.99
C SER A 362 -25.50 -6.78 -3.88
N THR A 363 -24.44 -6.05 -3.54
CA THR A 363 -23.12 -6.17 -4.18
C THR A 363 -22.55 -7.57 -4.05
N ILE A 364 -22.59 -8.15 -2.85
CA ILE A 364 -22.11 -9.52 -2.61
C ILE A 364 -22.92 -10.53 -3.42
N LYS A 365 -24.25 -10.47 -3.37
CA LYS A 365 -25.16 -11.37 -4.13
C LYS A 365 -24.98 -11.25 -5.64
N PHE A 366 -24.66 -10.06 -6.13
CA PHE A 366 -24.33 -9.85 -7.53
C PHE A 366 -23.02 -10.57 -7.90
N LEU A 367 -21.95 -10.34 -7.13
CA LEU A 367 -20.65 -10.96 -7.39
C LEU A 367 -20.63 -12.47 -7.12
N GLU A 368 -21.51 -12.98 -6.25
CA GLU A 368 -21.70 -14.41 -6.00
C GLU A 368 -22.06 -15.15 -7.30
N LYS A 369 -22.86 -14.56 -8.16
CA LYS A 369 -23.30 -15.15 -9.45
C LYS A 369 -22.23 -15.11 -10.54
N LEU A 370 -21.13 -14.38 -10.34
CA LEU A 370 -20.09 -14.19 -11.35
C LEU A 370 -18.86 -15.08 -11.09
N PRO A 371 -18.05 -15.41 -12.12
CA PRO A 371 -16.89 -16.28 -11.98
C PRO A 371 -15.66 -15.55 -11.42
N CYS A 372 -15.82 -14.99 -10.23
CA CYS A 372 -14.77 -14.30 -9.49
C CYS A 372 -14.82 -14.62 -7.99
N LEU A 373 -13.69 -14.43 -7.31
CA LEU A 373 -13.68 -14.30 -5.86
C LEU A 373 -14.07 -12.87 -5.46
N ILE A 374 -14.67 -12.73 -4.29
CA ILE A 374 -15.13 -11.45 -3.74
C ILE A 374 -14.08 -10.94 -2.76
N GLY A 375 -13.53 -9.76 -3.04
CA GLY A 375 -12.65 -9.01 -2.15
C GLY A 375 -13.40 -7.85 -1.49
N ILE A 376 -13.40 -7.78 -0.16
CA ILE A 376 -13.98 -6.67 0.58
C ILE A 376 -12.86 -5.83 1.20
N SER A 377 -12.95 -4.52 0.98
CA SER A 377 -12.13 -3.51 1.65
C SER A 377 -13.03 -2.64 2.53
N PRO A 378 -12.98 -2.77 3.86
CA PRO A 378 -13.68 -1.85 4.74
C PRO A 378 -13.13 -0.43 4.57
N PHE A 379 -14.02 0.55 4.45
CA PHE A 379 -13.63 1.94 4.34
C PHE A 379 -12.97 2.42 5.65
N TYR A 380 -11.85 3.12 5.50
CA TYR A 380 -11.24 3.92 6.55
C TYR A 380 -10.69 5.20 5.92
N PRO A 381 -10.77 6.33 6.63
CA PRO A 381 -10.26 7.58 6.12
C PRO A 381 -8.77 7.75 6.41
N VAL A 382 -8.09 8.44 5.52
CA VAL A 382 -6.73 8.96 5.71
C VAL A 382 -6.84 10.47 5.89
N PRO A 383 -6.09 11.09 6.82
CA PRO A 383 -6.14 12.54 7.01
C PRO A 383 -5.93 13.31 5.69
N GLY A 384 -6.83 14.25 5.38
CA GLY A 384 -6.73 15.08 4.18
C GLY A 384 -7.53 14.59 2.96
N ILE A 385 -8.18 13.42 3.01
CA ILE A 385 -9.10 13.00 1.93
C ILE A 385 -10.43 13.76 1.99
N GLN A 386 -11.25 13.64 0.93
CA GLN A 386 -12.56 14.27 0.87
C GLN A 386 -13.46 13.78 2.04
N GLY A 387 -14.06 14.71 2.77
CA GLY A 387 -14.87 14.42 3.97
C GLY A 387 -14.05 14.27 5.27
N TYR A 388 -12.72 14.27 5.18
CA TYR A 388 -11.79 14.18 6.31
C TYR A 388 -10.62 15.17 6.15
N THR A 389 -10.91 16.36 5.61
CA THR A 389 -9.93 17.44 5.42
C THR A 389 -9.59 18.14 6.73
N ASP A 390 -10.55 18.22 7.66
CA ASP A 390 -10.28 18.61 9.04
C ASP A 390 -9.52 17.48 9.74
N LYS A 391 -8.22 17.69 9.94
CA LYS A 391 -7.33 16.69 10.53
C LYS A 391 -7.47 16.58 12.05
N SER A 392 -8.13 17.53 12.72
CA SER A 392 -8.31 17.52 14.18
C SER A 392 -9.08 16.29 14.68
N ILE A 393 -9.92 15.71 13.82
CA ILE A 393 -10.64 14.44 14.08
C ILE A 393 -9.65 13.31 14.41
N PHE A 394 -8.49 13.27 13.76
CA PHE A 394 -7.46 12.24 13.96
C PHE A 394 -6.56 12.52 15.17
N GLU A 395 -6.72 13.67 15.81
CA GLU A 395 -6.10 13.93 17.12
C GLU A 395 -6.99 13.40 18.24
N LYS A 396 -8.30 13.44 18.04
CA LYS A 396 -9.31 12.94 18.99
C LYS A 396 -9.56 11.44 18.86
N LYS A 397 -9.23 10.83 17.72
CA LYS A 397 -9.40 9.40 17.44
C LYS A 397 -8.06 8.75 17.13
N SER A 398 -7.82 7.59 17.73
CA SER A 398 -6.58 6.84 17.53
C SER A 398 -6.37 6.46 16.06
N PRO A 399 -5.15 6.65 15.50
CA PRO A 399 -4.80 6.21 14.15
C PRO A 399 -5.05 4.72 13.91
N VAL A 400 -5.05 3.89 14.96
CA VAL A 400 -5.37 2.46 14.89
C VAL A 400 -6.74 2.20 14.26
N LEU A 401 -7.70 3.10 14.43
CA LEU A 401 -9.03 3.00 13.82
C LEU A 401 -9.01 3.21 12.30
N THR A 402 -7.92 3.76 11.74
CA THR A 402 -7.71 3.89 10.29
C THR A 402 -7.09 2.64 9.65
N LYS A 403 -7.02 1.51 10.37
CA LYS A 403 -6.68 0.21 9.78
C LYS A 403 -7.92 -0.36 9.10
N GLY A 404 -7.81 -0.89 7.88
CA GLY A 404 -8.91 -1.63 7.27
C GLY A 404 -9.34 -2.86 8.07
N SER A 405 -8.45 -3.37 8.93
CA SER A 405 -8.74 -4.45 9.86
C SER A 405 -9.46 -4.01 11.14
N SER A 406 -9.65 -2.70 11.36
CA SER A 406 -10.42 -2.17 12.49
C SER A 406 -11.92 -2.38 12.30
N PHE A 407 -12.40 -2.36 11.05
CA PHE A 407 -13.84 -2.34 10.74
C PHE A 407 -14.58 -1.20 11.48
N TYR A 408 -13.88 -0.13 11.83
CA TYR A 408 -14.47 0.98 12.58
C TYR A 408 -15.44 1.78 11.70
N SER A 409 -16.65 2.03 12.22
CA SER A 409 -17.63 2.87 11.54
C SER A 409 -17.25 4.36 11.62
N TRP A 410 -16.63 4.87 10.56
CA TRP A 410 -16.12 6.25 10.50
C TRP A 410 -17.15 7.30 10.07
N ASN A 411 -18.24 6.88 9.43
CA ASN A 411 -19.24 7.78 8.86
C ASN A 411 -20.68 7.30 9.12
N ASN A 412 -20.85 6.29 9.97
CA ASN A 412 -22.14 5.70 10.35
C ASN A 412 -22.98 5.15 9.18
N SER A 413 -22.40 4.93 7.99
CA SER A 413 -23.13 4.33 6.86
C SER A 413 -23.37 2.83 7.07
N LEU A 414 -22.45 2.15 7.78
CA LEU A 414 -22.61 0.77 8.25
C LEU A 414 -22.03 0.66 9.66
N THR A 415 -22.58 -0.25 10.47
CA THR A 415 -22.02 -0.63 11.77
C THR A 415 -20.81 -1.56 11.61
N THR A 416 -20.04 -1.74 12.69
CA THR A 416 -18.92 -2.71 12.72
C THR A 416 -19.44 -4.13 12.47
N GLU A 417 -20.56 -4.48 13.11
CA GLU A 417 -21.26 -5.76 13.00
C GLU A 417 -21.62 -6.07 11.55
N GLU A 418 -22.22 -5.09 10.85
CA GLU A 418 -22.64 -5.22 9.45
C GLU A 418 -21.45 -5.41 8.50
N MET A 419 -20.38 -4.63 8.67
CA MET A 419 -19.18 -4.76 7.84
C MET A 419 -18.47 -6.10 8.07
N ILE A 420 -18.39 -6.58 9.32
CA ILE A 420 -17.82 -7.89 9.65
C ILE A 420 -18.70 -9.01 9.08
N PHE A 421 -20.02 -8.91 9.20
CA PHE A 421 -20.95 -9.87 8.60
C PHE A 421 -20.74 -9.98 7.09
N ALA A 422 -20.71 -8.83 6.39
CA ALA A 422 -20.46 -8.79 4.95
C ALA A 422 -19.11 -9.42 4.59
N PHE A 423 -18.05 -9.12 5.34
CA PHE A 423 -16.72 -9.71 5.15
C PHE A 423 -16.72 -11.24 5.33
N LYS A 424 -17.36 -11.75 6.38
CA LYS A 424 -17.49 -13.19 6.62
C LYS A 424 -18.33 -13.88 5.55
N LEU A 425 -19.43 -13.26 5.12
CA LEU A 425 -20.29 -13.79 4.05
C LEU A 425 -19.52 -13.93 2.74
N ALA A 426 -18.79 -12.89 2.31
CA ALA A 426 -17.95 -12.95 1.11
C ALA A 426 -16.90 -14.07 1.19
N ARG A 427 -16.28 -14.28 2.35
CA ARG A 427 -15.32 -15.38 2.56
C ARG A 427 -15.98 -16.75 2.49
N LYS A 428 -17.17 -16.90 3.08
CA LYS A 428 -17.95 -18.15 3.00
C LYS A 428 -18.28 -18.49 1.54
N ILE A 429 -18.78 -17.51 0.77
CA ILE A 429 -19.07 -17.65 -0.67
C ILE A 429 -17.80 -18.05 -1.43
N ASN A 430 -16.67 -17.38 -1.17
CA ASN A 430 -15.40 -17.70 -1.82
C ASN A 430 -14.92 -19.14 -1.54
N LEU A 431 -15.16 -19.67 -0.34
CA LEU A 431 -14.83 -21.05 -0.01
C LEU A 431 -15.71 -22.02 -0.80
N SER A 432 -17.01 -21.76 -0.89
CA SER A 432 -17.94 -22.58 -1.69
C SER A 432 -17.59 -22.57 -3.18
N LYS A 433 -17.21 -21.41 -3.73
CA LYS A 433 -16.75 -21.30 -5.13
C LYS A 433 -15.48 -22.11 -5.41
N LYS A 434 -14.57 -22.20 -4.44
CA LYS A 434 -13.33 -22.99 -4.59
C LYS A 434 -13.53 -24.50 -4.47
N GLN A 435 -14.62 -24.94 -3.85
CA GLN A 435 -14.98 -26.36 -3.75
C GLN A 435 -15.73 -26.86 -4.99
N SER A 436 -16.31 -25.94 -5.78
CA SER A 436 -17.12 -26.23 -6.97
C SER A 436 -16.39 -25.98 -8.30
N ALA A 437 -15.17 -25.47 -8.25
CA ALA A 437 -14.27 -25.22 -9.38
C ALA A 437 -13.11 -26.21 -9.35
#